data_AF-A0A7V9TWR6-F1
#
_entry.id   AF-A0A7V9TWR6-F1
#
_cell.length_a   1.000
_cell.length_b   1.000
_cell.length_c   1.000
_cell.angle_alpha   90.00
_cell.angle_beta   90.00
_cell.angle_gamma   90.00
#
_symmetry.space_group_name_H-M   'P 1'
#
loop_
_entity.id
_entity.type
_entity.pdbx_description
1 polymer ?
#
loop_
_entity_poly.entity_id
_entity_poly.type
_entity_poly.pdbx_seq_one_letter_code
_entity_poly.pdbx_strand_id
1 'polypeptide(L)'
;MKIRPSLLLLFEIANIECVRFDNTDLAPVWGYMRPSEQKVLEKGIQRLDRFLTRETSLPQNELDVLHNINTGLEKSKKMTLEQLRSLAQVCSSVELRADGLLWGKFECLKTLGNQMERVLTEAGQPMHLREIAREINKRLVSHNKRKVTSGSLGRSSSNKVSSDGRFKNVGHSGQWGLVSWADVDTSSILK
;
A
#
# COMPACT_ATOMS: atom_id res chain seq x y z
N MET A 1 -6.75 -1.46 20.57
CA MET A 1 -6.32 -0.26 21.33
C MET A 1 -7.12 -0.22 22.63
N LYS A 2 -6.48 -0.30 23.82
CA LYS A 2 -7.18 -0.18 25.11
C LYS A 2 -7.26 1.30 25.49
N ILE A 3 -8.45 1.89 25.43
CA ILE A 3 -8.69 3.27 25.85
C ILE A 3 -8.87 3.30 27.36
N ARG A 4 -8.27 4.30 28.04
CA ARG A 4 -8.39 4.46 29.48
C ARG A 4 -9.83 4.85 29.86
N PRO A 5 -10.42 4.30 30.93
CA PRO A 5 -11.79 4.63 31.35
C PRO A 5 -12.03 6.13 31.56
N SER A 6 -11.02 6.86 32.02
CA SER A 6 -11.09 8.31 32.21
C SER A 6 -11.24 9.10 30.90
N LEU A 7 -10.69 8.60 29.78
CA LEU A 7 -10.87 9.22 28.47
C LEU A 7 -12.26 8.95 27.90
N LEU A 8 -12.83 7.77 28.16
CA LEU A 8 -14.22 7.46 27.76
C LEU A 8 -15.20 8.41 28.44
N LEU A 9 -15.01 8.65 29.74
CA LEU A 9 -15.86 9.55 30.52
C LEU A 9 -15.74 11.01 30.02
N LEU A 10 -14.53 11.45 29.63
CA LEU A 10 -14.32 12.77 29.02
C LEU A 10 -14.99 12.89 27.65
N PHE A 11 -14.93 11.84 26.82
CA PHE A 11 -15.60 11.83 25.51
C PHE A 11 -17.12 11.85 25.66
N GLU A 12 -17.66 11.11 26.62
CA GLU A 12 -19.09 11.08 26.91
C GLU A 12 -19.60 12.45 27.41
N ILE A 13 -18.87 13.11 28.32
CA ILE A 13 -19.19 14.47 28.79
C ILE A 13 -19.09 15.50 27.66
N ALA A 14 -18.12 15.33 26.75
CA ALA A 14 -17.93 16.21 25.60
C ALA A 14 -18.89 15.90 24.42
N ASN A 15 -19.79 14.92 24.58
CA ASN A 15 -20.71 14.45 23.54
C ASN A 15 -19.98 13.99 22.25
N ILE A 16 -18.80 13.39 22.42
CA ILE A 16 -17.95 12.85 21.36
C ILE A 16 -18.28 11.36 21.21
N GLU A 17 -18.89 11.00 20.09
CA GLU A 17 -19.30 9.63 19.81
C GLU A 17 -18.14 8.78 19.24
N CYS A 18 -18.19 7.48 19.48
CA CYS A 18 -17.28 6.52 18.86
C CYS A 18 -17.80 6.19 17.46
N VAL A 19 -17.16 6.74 16.43
CA VAL A 19 -17.47 6.41 15.04
C VAL A 19 -16.79 5.08 14.71
N ARG A 20 -17.63 4.05 14.56
CA ARG A 20 -17.22 2.74 14.05
C ARG A 20 -17.42 2.72 12.55
N PHE A 21 -16.39 2.35 11.83
CA PHE A 21 -16.45 2.15 10.39
C PHE A 21 -16.77 0.69 10.09
N ASP A 22 -17.55 0.44 9.05
CA ASP A 22 -17.84 -0.92 8.59
C ASP A 22 -16.60 -1.61 8.01
N ASN A 23 -15.57 -0.84 7.66
CA ASN A 23 -14.32 -1.37 7.11
C ASN A 23 -13.36 -1.84 8.22
N THR A 24 -12.99 -3.12 8.18
CA THR A 24 -12.08 -3.77 9.15
C THR A 24 -10.67 -3.18 9.16
N ASP A 25 -10.27 -2.50 8.09
CA ASP A 25 -8.92 -1.93 7.96
C ASP A 25 -8.81 -0.54 8.61
N LEU A 26 -9.83 -0.11 9.35
CA LEU A 26 -9.86 1.18 10.05
C LEU A 26 -9.89 1.02 11.56
N ALA A 27 -9.06 1.82 12.22
CA ALA A 27 -9.22 2.04 13.65
C ALA A 27 -10.50 2.86 13.89
N PRO A 28 -11.29 2.55 14.94
CA PRO A 28 -12.40 3.40 15.35
C PRO A 28 -11.87 4.78 15.73
N VAL A 29 -12.57 5.83 15.30
CA VAL A 29 -12.20 7.22 15.57
C VAL A 29 -13.24 7.84 16.50
N TRP A 30 -12.78 8.61 17.48
CA TRP A 30 -13.64 9.35 18.39
C TRP A 30 -13.80 10.77 17.85
N GLY A 31 -15.04 11.19 17.61
CA GLY A 31 -15.30 12.49 17.02
C GLY A 31 -16.79 12.77 16.86
N TYR A 32 -17.11 14.04 16.63
CA TYR A 32 -18.42 14.44 16.16
C TYR A 32 -18.42 14.36 14.63
N MET A 33 -19.24 13.48 14.04
CA MET A 33 -19.30 13.30 12.59
C MET A 33 -20.74 13.14 12.13
N ARG A 34 -21.17 13.94 11.16
CA ARG A 34 -22.48 13.75 10.54
C ARG A 34 -22.46 12.46 9.71
N PRO A 35 -23.58 11.72 9.58
CA PRO A 35 -23.63 10.52 8.74
C PRO A 35 -23.20 10.75 7.28
N SER A 36 -23.42 11.96 6.75
CA SER A 36 -22.95 12.35 5.42
C SER A 36 -21.42 12.48 5.34
N GLU A 37 -20.78 12.98 6.39
CA GLU A 37 -19.32 13.13 6.48
C GLU A 37 -18.65 11.78 6.67
N GLN A 38 -19.25 10.89 7.47
CA GLN A 38 -18.78 9.51 7.64
C GLN A 38 -18.71 8.77 6.31
N LYS A 39 -19.77 8.84 5.49
CA LYS A 39 -19.80 8.21 4.17
C LYS A 39 -18.73 8.76 3.22
N VAL A 40 -18.43 10.06 3.30
CA VAL A 40 -17.36 10.68 2.50
C VAL A 40 -16.00 10.17 2.97
N LEU A 41 -15.80 10.10 4.29
CA LEU A 41 -14.56 9.62 4.89
C LEU A 41 -14.30 8.15 4.53
N GLU A 42 -15.30 7.29 4.67
CA GLU A 42 -15.21 5.87 4.29
C GLU A 42 -14.87 5.71 2.80
N LYS A 43 -15.51 6.49 1.93
CA LYS A 43 -15.17 6.50 0.50
C LYS A 43 -13.73 6.97 0.26
N GLY A 44 -13.30 8.02 0.95
CA GLY A 44 -11.93 8.53 0.88
C GLY A 44 -10.91 7.48 1.28
N ILE A 45 -11.17 6.77 2.38
CA ILE A 45 -10.32 5.67 2.87
C ILE A 45 -10.29 4.51 1.87
N GLN A 46 -11.44 4.05 1.40
CA GLN A 46 -11.50 2.95 0.43
C GLN A 46 -10.73 3.28 -0.84
N ARG A 47 -10.74 4.55 -1.27
CA ARG A 47 -9.93 5.02 -2.40
C ARG A 47 -8.45 5.08 -2.06
N LEU A 48 -8.09 5.63 -0.90
CA LEU A 48 -6.71 5.69 -0.43
C LEU A 48 -6.09 4.28 -0.35
N ASP A 49 -6.80 3.34 0.29
CA ASP A 49 -6.41 1.93 0.38
C ASP A 49 -6.25 1.32 -1.01
N ARG A 50 -7.26 1.47 -1.88
CA ARG A 50 -7.20 0.93 -3.24
C ARG A 50 -6.03 1.49 -4.03
N PHE A 51 -5.82 2.80 -3.98
CA PHE A 51 -4.75 3.47 -4.71
C PHE A 51 -3.39 2.94 -4.25
N LEU A 52 -3.10 3.02 -2.95
CA LEU A 52 -1.78 2.71 -2.40
C LEU A 52 -1.50 1.21 -2.26
N THR A 53 -2.51 0.33 -2.30
CA THR A 53 -2.29 -1.13 -2.14
C THR A 53 -2.50 -1.93 -3.42
N ARG A 54 -3.25 -1.40 -4.39
CA ARG A 54 -3.62 -2.11 -5.62
C ARG A 54 -3.16 -1.41 -6.89
N GLU A 55 -3.33 -0.09 -6.97
CA GLU A 55 -3.06 0.66 -8.21
C GLU A 55 -1.59 1.06 -8.34
N THR A 56 -0.93 1.39 -7.23
CA THR A 56 0.52 1.69 -7.20
C THR A 56 1.25 0.87 -6.15
N SER A 57 2.50 0.53 -6.45
CA SER A 57 3.47 -0.06 -5.50
C SER A 57 4.57 0.92 -5.12
N LEU A 58 4.54 2.14 -5.65
CA LEU A 58 5.59 3.13 -5.48
C LEU A 58 5.17 4.19 -4.46
N PRO A 59 6.11 4.77 -3.71
CA PRO A 59 5.83 5.91 -2.84
C PRO A 59 5.21 7.06 -3.63
N GLN A 60 4.19 7.72 -3.08
CA GLN A 60 3.46 8.80 -3.72
C GLN A 60 3.57 10.08 -2.90
N ASN A 61 3.58 11.23 -3.58
CA ASN A 61 3.47 12.51 -2.88
C ASN A 61 2.01 12.73 -2.41
N GLU A 62 1.82 13.59 -1.42
CA GLU A 62 0.48 13.84 -0.87
C GLU A 62 -0.48 14.50 -1.88
N LEU A 63 0.03 15.31 -2.81
CA LEU A 63 -0.79 16.03 -3.80
C LEU A 63 -1.37 15.09 -4.87
N ASP A 64 -0.60 14.11 -5.30
CA ASP A 64 -0.97 13.08 -6.28
C ASP A 64 -1.99 12.12 -5.66
N VAL A 65 -1.76 11.72 -4.41
CA VAL A 65 -2.73 10.94 -3.63
C VAL A 65 -4.03 11.73 -3.46
N LEU A 66 -3.94 13.01 -3.07
CA LEU A 66 -5.10 13.87 -2.91
C LEU A 66 -5.87 14.03 -4.22
N HIS A 67 -5.15 14.23 -5.33
CA HIS A 67 -5.73 14.32 -6.66
C HIS A 67 -6.49 13.04 -7.01
N ASN A 68 -5.84 11.88 -6.87
CA ASN A 68 -6.45 10.58 -7.16
C ASN A 68 -7.73 10.36 -6.34
N ILE A 69 -7.69 10.60 -5.02
CA ILE A 69 -8.87 10.46 -4.14
C ILE A 69 -9.99 11.40 -4.60
N ASN A 70 -9.66 12.66 -4.88
CA ASN A 70 -10.64 13.69 -5.24
C ASN A 70 -11.22 13.54 -6.65
N THR A 71 -10.58 12.80 -7.57
CA THR A 71 -11.14 12.52 -8.90
C THR A 71 -12.48 11.80 -8.82
N GLY A 72 -12.71 11.01 -7.76
CA GLY A 72 -13.92 10.23 -7.59
C GLY A 72 -14.86 10.70 -6.49
N LEU A 73 -14.66 11.92 -5.98
CA LEU A 73 -15.54 12.58 -5.03
C LEU A 73 -16.30 13.72 -5.71
N GLU A 74 -17.51 14.00 -5.22
CA GLU A 74 -18.29 15.15 -5.68
C GLU A 74 -17.54 16.46 -5.37
N LYS A 75 -17.71 17.49 -6.21
CA LYS A 75 -16.99 18.78 -6.05
C LYS A 75 -17.15 19.40 -4.64
N SER A 76 -18.33 19.27 -4.04
CA SER A 76 -18.66 19.79 -2.70
C SER A 76 -18.10 18.95 -1.55
N LYS A 77 -17.59 17.76 -1.83
CA LYS A 77 -17.10 16.76 -0.85
C LYS A 77 -15.63 16.41 -1.08
N LYS A 78 -14.90 17.26 -1.80
CA LYS A 78 -13.47 17.07 -2.01
C LYS A 78 -12.75 17.17 -0.68
N MET A 79 -11.80 16.27 -0.50
CA MET A 79 -10.93 16.24 0.65
C MET A 79 -9.88 17.34 0.54
N THR A 80 -9.51 17.90 1.69
CA THR A 80 -8.35 18.80 1.84
C THR A 80 -7.09 18.00 2.15
N LEU A 81 -5.93 18.65 2.01
CA LEU A 81 -4.64 18.04 2.36
C LEU A 81 -4.55 17.64 3.84
N GLU A 82 -5.10 18.48 4.72
CA GLU A 82 -5.12 18.22 6.17
C GLU A 82 -5.97 16.99 6.52
N GLN A 83 -7.12 16.82 5.85
CA GLN A 83 -7.95 15.63 6.00
C GLN A 83 -7.24 14.38 5.48
N LEU A 84 -6.51 14.47 4.36
CA LEU A 84 -5.70 13.37 3.86
C LEU A 84 -4.61 12.96 4.85
N ARG A 85 -3.88 13.92 5.42
CA ARG A 85 -2.85 13.63 6.44
C ARG A 85 -3.42 12.93 7.66
N SER A 86 -4.56 13.44 8.15
CA SER A 86 -5.28 12.83 9.27
C SER A 86 -5.71 11.40 8.94
N LEU A 87 -6.22 11.17 7.72
CA LEU A 87 -6.59 9.83 7.25
C LEU A 87 -5.39 8.89 7.15
N ALA A 88 -4.28 9.35 6.58
CA ALA A 88 -3.08 8.53 6.42
C ALA A 88 -2.52 8.06 7.78
N GLN A 89 -2.70 8.83 8.85
CA GLN A 89 -2.29 8.44 10.21
C GLN A 89 -3.17 7.34 10.82
N VAL A 90 -4.47 7.30 10.48
CA VAL A 90 -5.41 6.31 11.05
C VAL A 90 -5.64 5.11 10.15
N CYS A 91 -5.28 5.20 8.87
CA CYS A 91 -5.45 4.11 7.91
C CYS A 91 -4.43 3.00 8.17
N SER A 92 -4.91 1.80 8.49
CA SER A 92 -4.00 0.71 8.87
C SER A 92 -3.13 0.21 7.71
N SER A 93 -3.54 0.44 6.45
CA SER A 93 -2.85 0.00 5.25
C SER A 93 -1.83 0.99 4.69
N VAL A 94 -1.70 2.17 5.29
CA VAL A 94 -0.80 3.24 4.83
C VAL A 94 0.35 3.42 5.79
N GLU A 95 1.53 3.68 5.25
CA GLU A 95 2.72 4.09 5.99
C GLU A 95 3.21 5.43 5.46
N LEU A 96 3.65 6.29 6.39
CA LEU A 96 4.33 7.54 6.08
C LEU A 96 5.83 7.29 6.17
N ARG A 97 6.55 7.55 5.09
CA ARG A 97 8.01 7.42 5.03
C ARG A 97 8.69 8.64 5.63
N ALA A 98 9.96 8.48 5.99
CA ALA A 98 10.79 9.57 6.53
C ALA A 98 11.00 10.73 5.54
N ASP A 99 10.90 10.46 4.23
CA ASP A 99 10.97 11.46 3.16
C ASP A 99 9.63 12.20 2.93
N GLY A 100 8.61 11.91 3.74
CA GLY A 100 7.28 12.52 3.64
C GLY A 100 6.37 11.90 2.58
N LEU A 101 6.80 10.83 1.91
CA LEU A 101 5.97 10.14 0.92
C LEU A 101 5.01 9.15 1.58
N LEU A 102 3.83 9.02 1.01
CA LEU A 102 2.82 8.04 1.39
C LEU A 102 3.04 6.74 0.62
N TRP A 103 2.96 5.62 1.32
CA TRP A 103 3.16 4.31 0.71
C TRP A 103 2.16 3.30 1.29
N GLY A 104 1.78 2.30 0.51
CA GLY A 104 1.01 1.17 1.02
C GLY A 104 1.92 0.26 1.85
N LYS A 105 1.48 -0.14 3.03
CA LYS A 105 2.18 -1.13 3.85
C LYS A 105 2.32 -2.43 3.09
N PHE A 106 3.48 -3.07 3.25
CA PHE A 106 3.84 -4.26 2.50
C PHE A 106 2.80 -5.38 2.61
N GLU A 107 2.34 -5.67 3.83
CA GLU A 107 1.36 -6.72 4.14
C GLU A 107 -0.05 -6.42 3.63
N CYS A 108 -0.31 -5.18 3.22
CA CYS A 108 -1.58 -4.75 2.67
C CYS A 108 -1.60 -4.73 1.13
N LEU A 109 -0.44 -4.87 0.47
CA LEU A 109 -0.34 -4.91 -0.99
C LEU A 109 -1.14 -6.10 -1.55
N LYS A 110 -2.10 -5.80 -2.44
CA LYS A 110 -3.13 -6.76 -2.88
C LYS A 110 -2.65 -7.70 -3.98
N THR A 111 -1.58 -7.35 -4.70
CA THR A 111 -1.08 -8.13 -5.84
C THR A 111 0.37 -8.56 -5.64
N LEU A 112 0.70 -9.73 -6.18
CA LEU A 112 2.07 -10.24 -6.18
C LEU A 112 3.02 -9.34 -6.96
N GLY A 113 2.54 -8.75 -8.07
CA GLY A 113 3.30 -7.76 -8.83
C GLY A 113 3.67 -6.56 -7.96
N ASN A 114 2.74 -6.01 -7.18
CA ASN A 114 3.04 -4.89 -6.30
C ASN A 114 4.02 -5.27 -5.18
N GLN A 115 3.90 -6.47 -4.62
CA GLN A 115 4.86 -6.99 -3.64
C GLN A 115 6.26 -7.17 -4.22
N MET A 116 6.36 -7.66 -5.46
CA MET A 116 7.62 -7.83 -6.17
C MET A 116 8.26 -6.49 -6.54
N GLU A 117 7.48 -5.55 -7.08
CA GLU A 117 7.94 -4.19 -7.36
C GLU A 117 8.45 -3.54 -6.08
N ARG A 118 7.71 -3.67 -4.99
CA ARG A 118 8.10 -3.16 -3.67
C ARG A 118 9.45 -3.71 -3.18
N VAL A 119 9.67 -5.02 -3.29
CA VAL A 119 10.96 -5.65 -2.93
C VAL A 119 12.09 -5.13 -3.81
N LEU A 120 11.88 -5.05 -5.12
CA LEU A 120 12.91 -4.59 -6.07
C LEU A 120 13.24 -3.10 -5.87
N THR A 121 12.22 -2.25 -5.68
CA THR A 121 12.40 -0.82 -5.42
C THR A 121 13.23 -0.58 -4.16
N GLU A 122 12.97 -1.31 -3.08
CA GLU A 122 13.74 -1.18 -1.84
C GLU A 122 15.15 -1.76 -1.95
N ALA A 123 15.33 -2.85 -2.72
CA ALA A 123 16.64 -3.46 -2.93
C ALA A 123 17.55 -2.59 -3.81
N GLY A 124 16.96 -1.78 -4.71
CA GLY A 124 17.69 -0.90 -5.62
C GLY A 124 18.54 -1.63 -6.68
N GLN A 125 18.39 -2.94 -6.80
CA GLN A 125 19.18 -3.78 -7.72
C GLN A 125 18.38 -5.01 -8.18
N PRO A 126 18.74 -5.62 -9.32
CA PRO A 126 18.11 -6.85 -9.78
C PRO A 126 18.30 -8.00 -8.79
N MET A 127 17.27 -8.84 -8.64
CA MET A 127 17.28 -9.97 -7.70
C MET A 127 16.82 -11.26 -8.35
N HIS A 128 17.28 -12.41 -7.86
CA HIS A 128 16.72 -13.69 -8.31
C HIS A 128 15.28 -13.87 -7.83
N LEU A 129 14.45 -14.50 -8.66
CA LEU A 129 13.04 -14.74 -8.34
C LEU A 129 12.85 -15.54 -7.02
N ARG A 130 13.80 -16.44 -6.72
CA ARG A 130 13.81 -17.19 -5.44
C ARG A 130 14.08 -16.28 -4.23
N GLU A 131 14.95 -15.29 -4.37
CA GLU A 131 15.27 -14.33 -3.32
C GLU A 131 14.10 -13.37 -3.08
N ILE A 132 13.50 -12.88 -4.16
CA ILE A 132 12.26 -12.08 -4.12
C ILE A 132 11.17 -12.86 -3.38
N ALA A 133 10.94 -14.13 -3.75
CA ALA A 133 9.96 -14.98 -3.09
C ALA A 133 10.25 -15.19 -1.60
N ARG A 134 11.53 -15.34 -1.24
CA ARG A 134 11.95 -15.48 0.15
C ARG A 134 11.65 -14.21 0.94
N GLU A 135 11.95 -13.04 0.37
CA GLU A 135 11.74 -11.76 1.03
C GLU A 135 10.25 -11.44 1.21
N ILE A 136 9.43 -11.67 0.18
CA ILE A 136 7.98 -11.54 0.28
C ILE A 136 7.43 -12.41 1.41
N ASN A 137 7.84 -13.69 1.46
CA ASN A 137 7.38 -14.62 2.49
C ASN A 137 7.85 -14.23 3.89
N LYS A 138 9.11 -13.81 4.03
CA LYS A 138 9.66 -13.36 5.31
C LYS A 138 8.78 -12.26 5.92
N ARG A 139 8.37 -11.29 5.10
CA ARG A 139 7.51 -10.17 5.51
C ARG A 139 6.06 -10.60 5.75
N LEU A 140 5.48 -11.44 4.89
CA LEU A 140 4.09 -11.89 5.12
C LEU A 140 3.96 -12.76 6.38
N VAL A 141 4.95 -13.60 6.67
CA VAL A 141 4.98 -14.44 7.87
C VAL A 141 5.07 -13.61 9.14
N SER A 142 5.87 -12.54 9.17
CA SER A 142 5.94 -11.66 10.35
C SER A 142 4.62 -10.96 10.66
N HIS A 143 3.71 -10.86 9.69
CA HIS A 143 2.38 -10.26 9.84
C HIS A 143 1.24 -11.30 9.90
N ASN A 144 1.54 -12.58 10.18
CA ASN A 144 0.54 -13.67 10.22
C ASN A 144 -0.31 -13.80 8.94
N LYS A 145 0.21 -13.38 7.78
CA LYS A 145 -0.48 -13.51 6.49
C LYS A 145 -0.13 -14.85 5.83
N ARG A 146 -1.02 -15.34 4.96
CA ARG A 146 -0.85 -16.61 4.24
C ARG A 146 0.42 -16.58 3.38
N LYS A 147 1.26 -17.62 3.48
CA LYS A 147 2.49 -17.76 2.70
C LYS A 147 2.20 -17.80 1.20
N VAL A 148 3.08 -17.17 0.42
CA VAL A 148 3.17 -17.33 -1.03
C VAL A 148 4.11 -18.51 -1.30
N THR A 149 3.62 -19.65 -1.76
CA THR A 149 4.51 -20.78 -2.05
C THR A 149 5.42 -20.46 -3.24
N SER A 150 6.60 -21.09 -3.29
CA SER A 150 7.54 -20.99 -4.41
C SER A 150 6.94 -21.43 -5.75
N GLY A 151 5.84 -22.19 -5.75
CA GLY A 151 5.02 -22.48 -6.94
C GLY A 151 4.19 -21.29 -7.42
N SER A 152 3.76 -20.39 -6.53
CA SER A 152 3.09 -19.12 -6.88
C SER A 152 4.05 -18.05 -7.39
N LEU A 153 5.36 -18.25 -7.28
CA LEU A 153 6.43 -17.47 -7.94
C LEU A 153 7.28 -18.33 -8.91
N GLY A 154 6.84 -19.56 -9.23
CA GLY A 154 7.57 -20.53 -10.06
C GLY A 154 7.22 -20.44 -11.55
N ARG A 155 7.29 -21.54 -12.30
CA ARG A 155 7.08 -21.60 -13.78
C ARG A 155 5.76 -20.97 -14.28
N SER A 156 4.68 -21.02 -13.50
CA SER A 156 3.41 -20.36 -13.88
C SER A 156 3.41 -18.85 -13.62
N SER A 157 4.38 -18.37 -12.85
CA SER A 157 4.55 -16.98 -12.42
C SER A 157 5.64 -16.28 -13.20
N SER A 158 6.65 -16.98 -13.71
CA SER A 158 7.51 -16.41 -14.75
C SER A 158 6.67 -15.94 -15.93
N ASN A 159 5.63 -16.69 -16.33
CA ASN A 159 4.70 -16.24 -17.37
C ASN A 159 3.87 -15.02 -16.94
N LYS A 160 3.45 -14.93 -15.67
CA LYS A 160 2.68 -13.78 -15.14
C LYS A 160 3.54 -12.53 -14.93
N VAL A 161 4.78 -12.71 -14.48
CA VAL A 161 5.76 -11.64 -14.29
C VAL A 161 6.27 -11.18 -15.66
N SER A 162 6.52 -12.09 -16.60
CA SER A 162 6.82 -11.74 -18.01
C SER A 162 5.67 -10.99 -18.68
N SER A 163 4.41 -11.26 -18.31
CA SER A 163 3.26 -10.52 -18.83
C SER A 163 3.02 -9.17 -18.14
N ASP A 164 3.66 -8.92 -17.01
CA ASP A 164 3.57 -7.64 -16.29
C ASP A 164 4.69 -6.72 -16.80
N GLY A 165 4.31 -5.69 -17.56
CA GLY A 165 5.23 -4.81 -18.27
C GLY A 165 6.16 -3.97 -17.38
N ARG A 166 6.06 -4.07 -16.05
CA ARG A 166 6.95 -3.42 -15.09
C ARG A 166 8.28 -4.15 -14.91
N PHE A 167 8.34 -5.45 -15.21
CA PHE A 167 9.50 -6.28 -14.91
C PHE A 167 10.25 -6.69 -16.17
N LYS A 168 11.58 -6.73 -16.08
CA LYS A 168 12.45 -7.26 -17.13
C LYS A 168 13.43 -8.28 -16.55
N ASN A 169 13.70 -9.32 -17.33
CA ASN A 169 14.77 -10.27 -17.02
C ASN A 169 16.12 -9.64 -17.37
N VAL A 170 17.11 -9.86 -16.52
CA VAL A 170 18.47 -9.36 -16.65
C VAL A 170 19.36 -10.50 -17.17
N GLY A 171 19.48 -10.58 -18.50
CA GLY A 171 20.29 -11.61 -19.17
C GLY A 171 19.81 -13.04 -18.91
N HIS A 172 20.76 -13.98 -18.83
CA HIS A 172 20.50 -15.42 -18.59
C HIS A 172 20.63 -15.84 -17.12
N SER A 173 20.94 -14.91 -16.21
CA SER A 173 21.13 -15.22 -14.79
C SER A 173 19.82 -15.63 -14.12
N GLY A 174 18.66 -15.27 -14.67
CA GLY A 174 17.36 -15.47 -14.02
C GLY A 174 17.11 -14.46 -12.90
N GLN A 175 17.82 -13.33 -12.95
CA GLN A 175 17.54 -12.14 -12.16
C GLN A 175 16.49 -11.27 -12.83
N TRP A 176 15.71 -10.57 -12.01
CA TRP A 176 14.64 -9.69 -12.44
C TRP A 176 14.87 -8.30 -11.88
N GLY A 177 14.63 -7.30 -12.72
CA GLY A 177 14.70 -5.89 -12.36
C GLY A 177 13.47 -5.12 -12.85
N LEU A 178 13.43 -3.84 -12.52
CA LEU A 178 12.37 -2.94 -12.98
C LEU A 178 12.71 -2.35 -14.35
N VAL A 179 11.72 -2.24 -15.23
CA VAL A 179 11.88 -1.61 -16.55
C VAL A 179 12.30 -0.16 -16.42
N SER A 180 11.84 0.55 -15.38
CA SER A 180 12.18 1.95 -15.09
C SER A 180 13.66 2.19 -14.77
N TRP A 181 14.45 1.14 -14.50
CA TRP A 181 15.90 1.29 -14.29
C TRP A 181 16.62 1.46 -15.63
N ALA A 182 17.20 2.65 -15.81
CA ALA A 182 17.86 3.10 -17.04
C ALA A 182 19.01 2.19 -17.50
N ASP A 183 19.73 1.55 -16.56
CA ASP A 183 21.08 1.01 -16.84
C ASP A 183 21.26 -0.47 -16.50
N VAL A 184 20.20 -1.27 -16.49
CA VAL A 184 20.38 -2.71 -16.36
C VAL A 184 20.72 -3.30 -17.72
N ASP A 185 22.01 -3.30 -18.01
CA ASP A 185 22.64 -3.78 -19.23
C ASP A 185 22.17 -5.22 -19.53
N THR A 186 21.34 -5.37 -20.56
CA THR A 186 20.87 -6.67 -21.08
C THR A 186 21.82 -7.26 -22.13
N SER A 187 22.98 -6.61 -22.35
CA SER A 187 23.97 -7.05 -23.33
C SER A 187 24.69 -8.31 -22.85
N SER A 188 24.23 -9.44 -23.37
CA SER A 188 24.93 -10.72 -23.39
C SER A 188 26.37 -10.52 -23.88
N ILE A 189 27.38 -10.80 -23.04
CA ILE A 189 28.73 -11.09 -23.53
C ILE A 189 28.64 -12.41 -24.29
N LEU A 190 28.41 -12.34 -25.61
CA LEU A 190 28.67 -13.45 -26.51
C LEU A 190 30.17 -13.73 -26.47
N LYS A 191 30.56 -14.91 -25.99
CA LYS A 191 31.87 -15.52 -26.26
C LYS A 191 31.68 -16.66 -27.24
#